data_AF-A0A2E9Q341-F1
#
_entry.id   AF-A0A2E9Q341-F1
#
_cell.length_a   1.000
_cell.length_b   1.000
_cell.length_c   1.000
_cell.angle_alpha   90.00
_cell.angle_beta   90.00
_cell.angle_gamma   90.00
#
_symmetry.space_group_name_H-M   'P 1'
#
loop_
_entity.id
_entity.type
_entity.pdbx_description
1 polymer ?
#
loop_
_entity_poly.entity_id
_entity_poly.type
_entity_poly.pdbx_seq_one_letter_code
_entity_poly.pdbx_strand_id
1 'polypeptide(L)' 'MPEEPGPARNKFRSDFIVEIALIVAVAVYLVMAQGQVVGENLSFTLTGAALMALATYWTLHTIRDGLEVIALRLRPGK' A
#
# COMPACT_ATOMS: atom_id res chain seq x y z
N MET A 1 -14.58 -28.54 -17.44
CA MET A 1 -14.67 -27.08 -17.20
C MET A 1 -13.38 -26.67 -16.54
N PRO A 2 -12.55 -25.78 -17.12
CA PRO A 2 -11.37 -25.29 -16.43
C PRO A 2 -11.82 -24.20 -15.46
N GLU A 3 -11.63 -24.45 -14.17
CA GLU A 3 -11.74 -23.44 -13.12
C GLU A 3 -10.80 -22.28 -13.47
N GLU A 4 -11.35 -21.15 -13.87
CA GLU A 4 -10.59 -19.92 -14.09
C GLU A 4 -9.83 -19.59 -12.80
N PRO A 5 -8.53 -19.24 -12.86
CA PRO A 5 -7.80 -18.88 -11.66
C PRO A 5 -8.42 -17.61 -11.07
N GLY A 6 -9.17 -17.80 -9.99
CA GLY A 6 -10.21 -16.89 -9.51
C GLY A 6 -9.77 -15.47 -9.11
N PRO A 7 -10.77 -14.60 -8.88
CA PRO A 7 -10.63 -13.15 -8.63
C PRO A 7 -9.70 -12.78 -7.46
N ALA A 8 -9.49 -13.71 -6.51
CA ALA A 8 -8.58 -13.52 -5.38
C ALA A 8 -7.13 -13.23 -5.83
N ARG A 9 -6.61 -13.92 -6.85
CA ARG A 9 -5.21 -13.73 -7.30
C ARG A 9 -4.98 -12.38 -7.99
N ASN A 10 -6.01 -11.84 -8.66
CA ASN A 10 -5.94 -10.53 -9.30
C ASN A 10 -6.02 -9.39 -8.30
N LYS A 11 -6.80 -9.56 -7.21
CA LYS A 11 -6.90 -8.57 -6.14
C LYS A 11 -5.57 -8.36 -5.41
N PHE A 12 -4.91 -9.45 -5.00
CA PHE A 12 -3.57 -9.40 -4.40
C PHE A 12 -2.52 -8.71 -5.29
N ARG A 13 -2.54 -8.97 -6.61
CA ARG A 13 -1.62 -8.29 -7.55
C ARG A 13 -1.91 -6.80 -7.68
N SER A 14 -3.19 -6.42 -7.67
CA SER A 14 -3.60 -5.02 -7.75
C SER A 14 -3.17 -4.25 -6.50
N ASP A 15 -3.41 -4.81 -5.32
CA ASP A 15 -3.05 -4.16 -4.05
C ASP A 15 -1.54 -3.98 -3.91
N PHE A 16 -0.76 -4.99 -4.34
CA PHE A 16 0.70 -4.90 -4.38
C PHE A 16 1.23 -3.85 -5.37
N ILE A 17 0.60 -3.69 -6.54
CA ILE A 17 0.99 -2.65 -7.51
C ILE A 17 0.71 -1.26 -6.95
N VAL A 18 -0.44 -1.08 -6.29
CA VAL A 18 -0.80 0.20 -5.66
C VAL A 18 0.19 0.54 -4.53
N GLU A 19 0.61 -0.44 -3.74
CA GLU A 19 1.60 -0.24 -2.69
C GLU A 19 2.98 0.17 -3.25
N ILE A 20 3.46 -0.50 -4.31
CA ILE A 20 4.70 -0.09 -4.98
C ILE A 20 4.59 1.35 -5.51
N ALA A 21 3.47 1.68 -6.15
CA ALA A 21 3.24 3.04 -6.66
C ALA A 21 3.24 4.08 -5.52
N LEU A 22 2.64 3.76 -4.37
CA LEU A 22 2.66 4.61 -3.18
C LEU A 22 4.07 4.78 -2.61
N ILE A 23 4.87 3.72 -2.53
CA ILE A 23 6.27 3.81 -2.08
C ILE A 23 7.08 4.73 -3.01
N VAL A 24 6.92 4.58 -4.32
CA VAL A 24 7.58 5.46 -5.30
C VAL A 24 7.12 6.91 -5.12
N ALA A 25 5.82 7.14 -4.94
CA ALA A 25 5.28 8.48 -4.71
C ALA A 25 5.83 9.13 -3.43
N VAL A 26 5.93 8.36 -2.34
CA VAL A 26 6.55 8.83 -1.08
C VAL A 26 8.04 9.15 -1.28
N ALA A 27 8.78 8.29 -1.99
CA ALA A 27 10.20 8.54 -2.26
C ALA A 27 10.41 9.83 -3.08
N VAL A 28 9.60 10.04 -4.12
CA VAL A 28 9.63 11.29 -4.91
C VAL A 28 9.29 12.49 -4.04
N TYR A 29 8.23 12.40 -3.22
CA TYR A 29 7.86 13.46 -2.29
C TYR A 29 9.02 13.80 -1.34
N LEU A 30 9.70 12.80 -0.77
CA LEU A 30 10.83 13.01 0.14
C LEU A 30 12.02 13.69 -0.54
N VAL A 31 12.29 13.39 -1.82
CA VAL A 31 13.32 14.09 -2.60
C VAL A 31 12.94 15.55 -2.80
N MET A 32 11.68 15.84 -3.16
CA MET A 32 11.21 17.22 -3.32
C MET A 32 11.18 17.98 -1.99
N ALA A 33 10.93 17.28 -0.87
CA ALA A 33 10.85 17.85 0.46
C ALA A 33 12.21 18.36 1.00
N GLN A 34 13.35 17.91 0.46
CA GLN A 34 14.67 18.31 0.97
C GLN A 34 14.91 19.82 0.94
N GLY A 35 14.27 20.54 0.00
CA GLY A 35 14.38 21.99 -0.13
C GLY A 35 13.25 22.78 0.51
N GLN A 36 12.34 22.15 1.25
CA GLN A 36 11.13 22.77 1.81
C GLN A 36 11.18 22.76 3.33
N VAL A 37 10.90 23.90 3.97
CA VAL A 37 10.72 23.95 5.43
C VAL A 37 9.32 23.44 5.78
N VAL A 38 9.24 22.55 6.76
CA VAL A 38 7.97 21.96 7.21
C VAL A 38 7.03 23.08 7.70
N GLY A 39 5.80 23.11 7.18
CA GLY A 39 4.77 24.07 7.56
C GLY A 39 4.84 25.43 6.86
N GLU A 40 5.88 25.69 6.06
CA GLU A 40 6.00 26.94 5.29
C GLU A 40 5.02 26.97 4.11
N ASN A 41 4.87 25.84 3.42
CA ASN A 41 3.85 25.65 2.40
C ASN A 41 2.79 24.66 2.91
N LEU A 42 1.62 25.19 3.24
CA LEU A 42 0.50 24.40 3.79
C LEU A 42 0.05 23.32 2.80
N SER A 43 0.03 23.62 1.50
CA SER A 43 -0.37 22.66 0.46
C SER A 43 0.63 21.52 0.34
N PHE A 44 1.93 21.81 0.41
CA PHE A 44 2.99 20.80 0.40
C PHE A 44 2.87 19.90 1.64
N THR A 45 2.68 20.50 2.81
CA THR A 45 2.52 19.79 4.09
C THR A 45 1.29 18.90 4.08
N LEU A 46 0.14 19.41 3.60
CA LEU A 46 -1.09 18.64 3.46
C LEU A 46 -0.91 17.46 2.50
N THR A 47 -0.24 17.68 1.37
CA THR A 47 0.04 16.65 0.38
C THR A 47 0.91 15.54 0.99
N GLY A 48 1.96 15.90 1.72
CA GLY A 48 2.79 14.95 2.44
C GLY A 48 2.02 14.15 3.50
N ALA A 49 1.20 14.83 4.30
CA ALA A 49 0.37 14.17 5.32
C ALA A 49 -0.63 13.18 4.69
N ALA A 50 -1.28 13.57 3.60
CA ALA A 50 -2.19 12.70 2.86
C ALA A 50 -1.46 11.48 2.27
N LEU A 51 -0.28 11.68 1.69
CA LEU A 51 0.58 10.61 1.17
C LEU A 51 0.96 9.61 2.27
N MET A 52 1.40 10.10 3.43
CA MET A 52 1.76 9.25 4.56
C MET A 52 0.56 8.47 5.10
N ALA A 53 -0.61 9.10 5.18
CA ALA A 53 -1.84 8.44 5.60
C ALA A 53 -2.27 7.34 4.62
N LEU A 54 -2.23 7.61 3.31
CA LEU A 54 -2.55 6.64 2.27
C LEU A 54 -1.56 5.47 2.24
N ALA A 55 -0.26 5.74 2.31
CA ALA A 55 0.77 4.72 2.38
C ALA A 55 0.56 3.83 3.62
N THR A 56 0.30 4.42 4.78
CA THR A 56 0.05 3.67 6.02
C THR A 56 -1.18 2.77 5.91
N TYR A 57 -2.29 3.31 5.37
CA TYR A 57 -3.51 2.54 5.17
C TYR A 57 -3.27 1.34 4.25
N TRP A 58 -2.62 1.56 3.11
CA TRP A 58 -2.42 0.51 2.11
C TRP A 58 -1.45 -0.57 2.60
N THR A 59 -0.36 -0.20 3.28
CA THR A 59 0.57 -1.16 3.88
C THR A 59 -0.11 -2.01 4.95
N LEU A 60 -0.93 -1.42 5.82
CA LEU A 60 -1.72 -2.19 6.78
C LEU A 60 -2.73 -3.12 6.10
N HIS A 61 -3.33 -2.68 4.99
CA HIS A 61 -4.23 -3.51 4.18
C HIS A 61 -3.51 -4.71 3.58
N THR A 62 -2.35 -4.50 2.92
CA THR A 62 -1.55 -5.58 2.35
C THR A 62 -1.05 -6.56 3.41
N ILE A 63 -0.60 -6.06 4.58
CA ILE A 63 -0.15 -6.92 5.68
C ILE A 63 -1.30 -7.78 6.19
N ARG A 64 -2.51 -7.22 6.35
CA ARG A 64 -3.70 -7.97 6.76
C ARG A 64 -3.99 -9.11 5.80
N ASP A 65 -3.97 -8.82 4.50
CA ASP A 65 -4.24 -9.83 3.46
C ASP A 65 -3.15 -10.91 3.43
N GLY A 66 -1.88 -10.53 3.62
CA GLY A 66 -0.76 -11.47 3.77
C GLY A 66 -0.91 -12.38 4.99
N LEU A 67 -1.36 -11.82 6.13
CA LEU A 67 -1.64 -12.60 7.35
C LEU A 67 -2.82 -13.55 7.16
N GLU A 68 -3.85 -13.16 6.41
CA GLU A 68 -5.00 -14.03 6.10
C GLU A 68 -4.57 -15.26 5.29
N VAL A 69 -3.68 -15.08 4.31
CA VAL A 69 -3.09 -16.18 3.53
C VAL A 69 -2.27 -17.12 4.43
N ILE A 70 -1.46 -16.57 5.34
CA ILE A 70 -0.67 -17.36 6.29
C ILE A 70 -1.59 -18.13 7.25
N ALA A 71 -2.65 -17.48 7.77
CA ALA A 71 -3.61 -18.09 8.68
C ALA A 71 -4.37 -19.26 8.01
N LEU A 72 -4.80 -19.09 6.76
CA LEU A 72 -5.42 -20.17 5.97
C LEU A 72 -4.45 -21.34 5.74
N ARG A 73 -3.16 -21.05 5.52
CA ARG A 73 -2.13 -22.08 5.35
C ARG A 73 -1.78 -22.82 6.65
N LEU A 74 -1.91 -22.16 7.80
CA LEU A 74 -1.65 -22.74 9.13
C LEU A 74 -2.85 -23.53 9.71
N ARG A 75 -4.06 -23.38 9.15
CA ARG A 75 -5.22 -24.25 9.40
C ARG A 75 -5.61 -25.09 8.16
N PRO A 76 -4.76 -26.02 7.71
CA PRO A 76 -5.15 -26.98 6.68
C PRO A 76 -5.95 -28.11 7.36
N GLY A 77 -7.24 -27.90 7.59
CA GLY A 77 -8.12 -28.96 8.08
C GLY A 77 -9.21 -28.49 9.04
N LYS A 78 -10.39 -28.30 8.48
CA LYS A 78 -11.62 -28.83 9.07
C LYS A 78 -12.44 -29.46 7.96
#